data_AF-A0A4R0U2P1-F1
#
_entry.id   AF-A0A4R0U2P1-F1
#
_cell.length_a   1.000
_cell.length_b   1.000
_cell.length_c   1.000
_cell.angle_alpha   90.00
_cell.angle_beta   90.00
_cell.angle_gamma   90.00
#
_symmetry.space_group_name_H-M   'P 1'
#
loop_
_entity.id
_entity.type
_entity.pdbx_description
1 polymer ?
#
loop_
_entity_poly.entity_id
_entity_poly.type
_entity_poly.pdbx_seq_one_letter_code
_entity_poly.pdbx_strand_id
1 'polypeptide(L)'
;MTEQMGYRNVDRVYALASQGKFSKTDENGKQTLDLLALSMMTYMASKVIDKEDVNAVVYQDRAYWCYWEGWDKMIEGMGMVIDSKEHDLDTAAETTMARTRTARNRLSRGAKFLQEQGCIKQLKAPIPLAGKNAIWLLLLGNERENREAERIARLYFNLPPMKA
;
A
#
# COMPACT_ATOMS: atom_id res chain seq x y z
N MET A 1 6.15 -26.33 4.95
CA MET A 1 5.73 -25.03 5.51
C MET A 1 6.14 -23.97 4.51
N THR A 2 5.19 -23.43 3.76
CA THR A 2 5.40 -22.31 2.85
C THR A 2 5.67 -21.07 3.71
N GLU A 3 6.95 -20.71 3.85
CA GLU A 3 7.36 -19.51 4.57
C GLU A 3 6.61 -18.30 4.01
N GLN A 4 6.06 -17.51 4.94
CA GLN A 4 5.29 -16.32 4.65
C GLN A 4 6.16 -15.31 3.90
N MET A 5 5.97 -15.23 2.58
CA MET A 5 6.72 -14.36 1.66
C MET A 5 6.76 -12.88 2.08
N GLY A 6 5.84 -12.44 2.95
CA GLY A 6 5.73 -11.07 3.42
C GLY A 6 6.71 -10.63 4.52
N TYR A 7 7.42 -11.54 5.22
CA TYR A 7 8.22 -11.16 6.39
C TYR A 7 9.38 -10.21 6.03
N ARG A 8 10.15 -10.51 4.97
CA ARG A 8 11.28 -9.66 4.52
C ARG A 8 10.83 -8.27 4.06
N ASN A 9 9.68 -8.19 3.38
CA ASN A 9 9.11 -6.90 2.99
C ASN A 9 8.68 -6.08 4.21
N VAL A 10 8.11 -6.73 5.23
CA VAL A 10 7.73 -6.09 6.48
C VAL A 10 8.96 -5.61 7.26
N ASP A 11 10.05 -6.38 7.28
CA ASP A 11 11.32 -5.94 7.89
C ASP A 11 11.85 -4.66 7.22
N ARG A 12 11.76 -4.57 5.89
CA ARG A 12 12.12 -3.34 5.16
C ARG A 12 11.23 -2.16 5.53
N VAL A 13 9.93 -2.40 5.78
CA VAL A 13 9.03 -1.35 6.31
C VAL A 13 9.51 -0.88 7.68
N TYR A 14 9.87 -1.77 8.59
CA TYR A 14 10.40 -1.37 9.90
C TYR A 14 11.75 -0.66 9.80
N ALA A 15 12.60 -1.02 8.82
CA ALA A 15 13.81 -0.26 8.53
C ALA A 15 13.49 1.19 8.09
N LEU A 16 12.50 1.39 7.21
CA LEU A 16 12.02 2.74 6.86
C LEU A 16 11.44 3.48 8.09
N ALA A 17 10.69 2.79 8.95
CA ALA A 17 10.15 3.37 10.18
C ALA A 17 11.27 3.88 11.10
N SER A 18 12.33 3.10 11.28
CA SER A 18 13.48 3.48 12.11
C SER A 18 14.24 4.71 11.58
N GLN A 19 14.14 4.98 10.28
CA GLN A 19 14.70 6.17 9.63
C GLN A 19 13.80 7.41 9.78
N GLY A 20 12.67 7.31 10.48
CA GLY A 20 11.72 8.42 10.66
C GLY A 20 10.82 8.68 9.45
N LYS A 21 10.76 7.77 8.47
CA LYS A 21 9.94 7.95 7.25
C LYS A 21 8.43 8.00 7.50
N PHE A 22 7.99 7.51 8.65
CA PHE A 22 6.59 7.57 9.07
C PHE A 22 6.37 8.59 10.19
N SER A 23 7.35 9.43 10.48
CA SER A 23 7.20 10.49 11.47
C SER A 23 6.42 11.66 10.89
N LYS A 24 5.45 12.15 11.66
CA LYS A 24 4.74 13.39 11.41
C LYS A 24 5.03 14.39 12.51
N THR A 25 5.20 15.64 12.12
CA THR A 25 5.32 16.76 13.06
C THR A 25 3.94 17.17 13.52
N ASP A 26 3.73 17.27 14.83
CA ASP A 26 2.52 17.89 15.39
C ASP A 26 2.61 19.43 15.38
N GLU A 27 1.52 20.10 15.77
CA GLU A 27 1.43 21.58 15.83
C GLU A 27 2.45 22.20 16.81
N ASN A 28 2.98 21.41 17.74
CA ASN A 28 3.96 21.82 18.73
C ASN A 28 5.41 21.49 18.30
N GLY A 29 5.61 21.03 17.06
CA GLY A 29 6.93 20.67 16.53
C GLY A 29 7.44 19.29 16.96
N LYS A 30 6.66 18.51 17.71
CA LYS A 30 7.06 17.19 18.19
C LYS A 30 6.85 16.14 17.10
N GLN A 31 7.86 15.32 16.89
CA GLN A 31 7.78 14.17 15.99
C GLN A 31 7.00 13.02 16.65
N THR A 32 5.96 12.55 15.97
CA THR A 32 5.18 11.38 16.39
C THR A 32 5.09 10.38 15.24
N LEU A 33 5.04 9.09 15.57
CA LEU A 33 4.87 8.05 14.57
C LEU A 33 3.44 8.07 14.02
N ASP A 34 3.28 8.15 12.70
CA ASP A 34 2.01 7.92 12.04
C ASP A 34 1.73 6.41 11.97
N LEU A 35 0.97 5.93 12.96
CA LEU A 35 0.57 4.52 13.07
C LEU A 35 -0.27 4.05 11.88
N LEU A 36 -1.05 4.92 11.23
CA LEU A 36 -1.80 4.55 10.04
C LEU A 36 -0.84 4.30 8.88
N ALA A 37 0.11 5.22 8.65
CA ALA A 37 1.11 5.07 7.59
C ALA A 37 1.93 3.78 7.75
N LEU A 38 2.38 3.50 8.99
CA LEU A 38 3.06 2.24 9.31
C LEU A 38 2.16 1.04 9.02
N SER A 39 0.91 1.04 9.51
CA SER A 39 -0.02 -0.08 9.32
C SER A 39 -0.34 -0.32 7.85
N MET A 40 -0.54 0.74 7.06
CA MET A 40 -0.76 0.65 5.62
C MET A 40 0.45 0.04 4.91
N MET A 41 1.67 0.50 5.24
CA MET A 41 2.89 -0.04 4.64
C MET A 41 3.09 -1.50 5.00
N THR A 42 2.92 -1.88 6.27
CA THR A 42 3.03 -3.28 6.72
C THR A 42 1.98 -4.16 6.04
N TYR A 43 0.73 -3.69 5.92
CA TYR A 43 -0.31 -4.42 5.21
C TYR A 43 0.08 -4.65 3.74
N MET A 44 0.45 -3.60 3.01
CA MET A 44 0.85 -3.73 1.60
C MET A 44 2.08 -4.65 1.46
N ALA A 45 3.11 -4.44 2.27
CA ALA A 45 4.34 -5.23 2.27
C ALA A 45 4.07 -6.74 2.50
N SER A 46 3.08 -7.08 3.32
CA SER A 46 2.69 -8.47 3.55
C SER A 46 2.00 -9.15 2.36
N LYS A 47 1.51 -8.37 1.40
CA LYS A 47 0.71 -8.83 0.25
C LYS A 47 1.46 -8.80 -1.08
N VAL A 48 2.54 -8.03 -1.18
CA VAL A 48 3.32 -7.91 -2.41
C VAL A 48 4.37 -9.01 -2.52
N ILE A 49 4.73 -9.35 -3.76
CA ILE A 49 5.83 -10.27 -4.05
C ILE A 49 7.14 -9.65 -3.54
N ASP A 50 7.91 -10.47 -2.84
CA ASP A 50 9.25 -10.15 -2.36
C ASP A 50 10.28 -10.25 -3.51
N LYS A 51 11.25 -9.34 -3.52
CA LYS A 51 12.26 -9.27 -4.58
C LYS A 51 13.09 -10.56 -4.68
N GLU A 52 13.35 -11.20 -3.54
CA GLU A 52 14.15 -12.41 -3.43
C GLU A 52 13.34 -13.69 -3.65
N ASP A 53 12.06 -13.59 -4.03
CA ASP A 53 11.30 -14.73 -4.53
C ASP A 53 11.69 -15.04 -5.98
N VAL A 54 12.68 -15.92 -6.13
CA VAL A 54 13.18 -16.37 -7.43
C VAL A 54 12.08 -17.00 -8.28
N ASN A 55 11.13 -17.71 -7.66
CA ASN A 55 10.04 -18.37 -8.40
C ASN A 55 9.07 -17.38 -9.01
N ALA A 56 8.77 -16.30 -8.30
CA ALA A 56 7.88 -15.26 -8.81
C ALA A 56 8.61 -14.28 -9.75
N VAL A 57 9.80 -13.82 -9.35
CA VAL A 57 10.48 -12.70 -10.03
C VAL A 57 11.29 -13.17 -11.23
N VAL A 58 12.05 -14.26 -11.10
CA VAL A 58 12.98 -14.72 -12.15
C VAL A 58 12.28 -15.68 -13.12
N TYR A 59 11.50 -16.63 -12.61
CA TYR A 59 10.89 -17.65 -13.45
C TYR A 59 9.53 -17.26 -14.03
N GLN A 60 8.84 -16.28 -13.44
CA GLN A 60 7.51 -15.83 -13.90
C GLN A 60 7.47 -14.35 -14.29
N ASP A 61 8.63 -13.67 -14.30
CA ASP A 61 8.79 -12.26 -14.62
C ASP A 61 7.80 -11.33 -13.89
N ARG A 62 7.39 -11.68 -12.66
CA ARG A 62 6.40 -10.90 -11.93
C ARG A 62 7.01 -9.64 -11.34
N ALA A 63 6.25 -8.57 -11.36
CA ALA A 63 6.58 -7.35 -10.64
C ALA A 63 6.59 -7.59 -9.12
N TYR A 64 7.74 -7.33 -8.48
CA TYR A 64 7.85 -7.31 -7.03
C TYR A 64 7.50 -5.93 -6.44
N TRP A 65 7.19 -5.90 -5.15
CA TRP A 65 6.83 -4.70 -4.37
C TRP A 65 5.65 -3.88 -4.92
N CYS A 66 4.85 -4.43 -5.83
CA CYS A 66 3.69 -3.75 -6.38
C CYS A 66 2.40 -4.19 -5.67
N TYR A 67 1.65 -3.23 -5.14
CA TYR A 67 0.33 -3.45 -4.53
C TYR A 67 -0.79 -3.00 -5.48
N TRP A 68 -1.78 -3.87 -5.71
CA TRP A 68 -2.88 -3.63 -6.67
C TRP A 68 -4.28 -3.97 -6.13
N GLU A 69 -4.42 -4.48 -4.91
CA GLU A 69 -5.72 -4.94 -4.38
C GLU A 69 -6.70 -3.79 -4.06
N GLY A 70 -6.19 -2.55 -3.99
CA GLY A 70 -7.00 -1.35 -3.75
C GLY A 70 -7.34 -1.10 -2.29
N TRP A 71 -8.08 -0.02 -2.04
CA TRP A 71 -8.43 0.41 -0.67
C TRP A 71 -9.51 -0.44 -0.03
N ASP A 72 -10.44 -1.00 -0.81
CA ASP A 72 -11.54 -1.78 -0.25
C ASP A 72 -11.03 -3.07 0.39
N LYS A 73 -10.08 -3.74 -0.27
CA LYS A 73 -9.41 -4.91 0.29
C LYS A 73 -8.59 -4.58 1.54
N MET A 74 -7.97 -3.41 1.58
CA MET A 74 -7.25 -2.94 2.76
C MET A 74 -8.20 -2.59 3.91
N ILE A 75 -9.35 -1.98 3.64
CA ILE A 75 -10.40 -1.68 4.63
C ILE A 75 -10.90 -2.96 5.28
N GLU A 76 -11.19 -3.97 4.45
CA GLU A 76 -11.58 -5.31 4.88
C GLU A 76 -10.47 -5.96 5.72
N GLY A 77 -9.24 -6.03 5.18
CA GLY A 77 -8.11 -6.70 5.83
C GLY A 77 -7.60 -6.01 7.10
N MET A 78 -7.81 -4.71 7.26
CA MET A 78 -7.47 -3.94 8.45
C MET A 78 -8.65 -3.76 9.43
N GLY A 79 -9.83 -4.31 9.12
CA GLY A 79 -11.02 -4.19 9.96
C GLY A 79 -11.47 -2.75 10.21
N MET A 80 -11.27 -1.86 9.24
CA MET A 80 -11.57 -0.42 9.41
C MET A 80 -13.07 -0.10 9.44
N VAL A 81 -13.89 -1.01 8.92
CA VAL A 81 -15.34 -0.95 8.97
C VAL A 81 -15.83 -2.31 9.44
N ILE A 82 -16.54 -2.33 10.56
CA ILE A 82 -17.20 -3.51 11.10
C ILE A 82 -18.69 -3.23 11.06
N ASP A 83 -19.47 -4.17 10.52
CA ASP A 83 -20.93 -4.09 10.56
C ASP A 83 -21.39 -4.22 12.01
N SER A 84 -21.94 -3.13 12.55
CA SER A 84 -22.61 -3.15 13.84
C SER A 84 -23.97 -3.82 13.68
N LYS A 85 -24.19 -4.94 14.40
CA LYS A 85 -25.44 -5.73 14.37
C LYS A 85 -26.69 -4.99 14.90
N GLU A 86 -26.59 -3.71 15.23
CA GLU A 86 -27.57 -2.97 16.03
C GLU A 86 -28.49 -2.03 15.21
N HIS A 87 -28.44 -2.06 13.87
CA HIS A 87 -29.26 -1.17 13.03
C HIS A 87 -30.30 -1.91 12.18
N ASP A 88 -31.48 -1.29 12.02
CA ASP A 88 -32.50 -1.67 11.03
C ASP A 88 -31.86 -1.77 9.64
N LEU A 89 -32.24 -2.80 8.88
CA LEU A 89 -31.56 -3.22 7.63
C LEU A 89 -31.36 -2.08 6.61
N ASP A 90 -32.32 -1.17 6.48
CA ASP A 90 -32.23 -0.04 5.54
C ASP A 90 -31.24 1.05 6.01
N THR A 91 -31.16 1.33 7.31
CA THR A 91 -30.19 2.30 7.86
C THR A 91 -28.79 1.72 7.98
N ALA A 92 -28.66 0.40 8.12
CA ALA A 92 -27.39 -0.30 8.19
C ALA A 92 -26.58 -0.14 6.89
N ALA A 93 -27.22 -0.31 5.73
CA ALA A 93 -26.55 -0.22 4.42
C ALA A 93 -25.96 1.17 4.15
N GLU A 94 -26.75 2.23 4.36
CA GLU A 94 -26.30 3.62 4.18
C GLU A 94 -25.16 3.98 5.14
N THR A 95 -25.25 3.52 6.40
CA THR A 95 -24.23 3.74 7.42
C THR A 95 -22.91 3.04 7.05
N THR A 96 -22.97 1.79 6.59
CA THR A 96 -21.78 1.04 6.15
C THR A 96 -21.14 1.69 4.92
N MET A 97 -21.94 2.21 3.98
CA MET A 97 -21.42 2.98 2.84
C MET A 97 -20.69 4.25 3.27
N ALA A 98 -21.27 5.03 4.20
CA ALA A 98 -20.66 6.25 4.73
C ALA A 98 -19.35 5.97 5.49
N ARG A 99 -19.31 4.91 6.31
CA ARG A 99 -18.11 4.46 7.01
C ARG A 99 -17.01 4.03 6.03
N THR A 100 -17.38 3.26 5.00
CA THR A 100 -16.45 2.83 3.95
C THR A 100 -15.86 4.01 3.19
N ARG A 101 -16.67 5.01 2.83
CA ARG A 101 -16.18 6.25 2.19
C ARG A 101 -15.20 7.00 3.09
N THR A 102 -15.49 7.09 4.38
CA THR A 102 -14.61 7.73 5.36
C THR A 102 -13.27 6.99 5.48
N ALA A 103 -13.30 5.67 5.53
CA ALA A 103 -12.10 4.83 5.54
C ALA A 103 -11.27 4.99 4.25
N ARG A 104 -11.89 4.98 3.07
CA ARG A 104 -11.21 5.26 1.79
C ARG A 104 -10.53 6.63 1.77
N ASN A 105 -11.20 7.67 2.28
CA ASN A 105 -10.63 9.02 2.37
C ASN A 105 -9.42 9.04 3.33
N ARG A 106 -9.50 8.32 4.44
CA ARG A 106 -8.39 8.17 5.40
C ARG A 106 -7.19 7.47 4.76
N LEU A 107 -7.40 6.36 4.06
CA LEU A 107 -6.35 5.65 3.32
C LEU A 107 -5.75 6.50 2.19
N SER A 108 -6.58 7.22 1.43
CA SER A 108 -6.08 8.12 0.37
C SER A 108 -5.17 9.23 0.92
N ARG A 109 -5.50 9.81 2.09
CA ARG A 109 -4.63 10.78 2.77
C ARG A 109 -3.33 10.13 3.27
N GLY A 110 -3.42 8.93 3.85
CA GLY A 110 -2.23 8.17 4.27
C GLY A 110 -1.31 7.83 3.09
N ALA A 111 -1.88 7.44 1.94
CA ALA A 111 -1.12 7.20 0.72
C ALA A 111 -0.42 8.47 0.21
N LYS A 112 -1.09 9.63 0.24
CA LYS A 112 -0.47 10.91 -0.11
C LYS A 112 0.72 11.23 0.80
N PHE A 113 0.56 11.06 2.11
CA PHE A 113 1.66 11.21 3.07
C PHE A 113 2.81 10.26 2.75
N LEU A 114 2.54 8.97 2.51
CA LEU A 114 3.56 7.98 2.15
C LEU A 114 4.29 8.32 0.84
N GLN A 115 3.60 8.91 -0.14
CA GLN A 115 4.24 9.41 -1.36
C GLN A 115 5.18 10.58 -1.08
N GLU A 116 4.74 11.55 -0.27
CA GLU A 116 5.55 12.71 0.14
C GLU A 116 6.81 12.29 0.90
N GLN A 117 6.72 11.23 1.71
CA GLN A 117 7.86 10.64 2.43
C GLN A 117 8.77 9.76 1.56
N GLY A 118 8.42 9.56 0.28
CA GLY A 118 9.15 8.70 -0.63
C GLY A 118 9.09 7.21 -0.27
N CYS A 119 7.99 6.76 0.33
CA CYS A 119 7.77 5.35 0.71
C CYS A 119 6.99 4.57 -0.35
N ILE A 120 6.15 5.25 -1.13
CA ILE A 120 5.40 4.63 -2.23
C ILE A 120 5.39 5.52 -3.47
N LYS A 121 5.19 4.91 -4.64
CA LYS A 121 5.01 5.60 -5.92
C LYS A 121 3.80 5.05 -6.66
N GLN A 122 2.90 5.92 -7.11
CA GLN A 122 1.79 5.51 -7.97
C GLN A 122 2.31 5.27 -9.39
N LEU A 123 2.18 4.03 -9.89
CA LEU A 123 2.54 3.68 -11.26
C LEU A 123 1.35 3.83 -12.21
N LYS A 124 0.13 3.56 -11.71
CA LYS A 124 -1.13 3.68 -12.46
C LYS A 124 -2.23 4.21 -11.56
N ALA A 125 -2.95 5.23 -12.05
CA ALA A 125 -4.13 5.75 -11.40
C ALA A 125 -5.30 4.74 -11.45
N PRO A 126 -6.20 4.74 -10.45
CA PRO A 126 -7.39 3.90 -10.50
C PRO A 126 -8.32 4.36 -11.63
N ILE A 127 -9.09 3.43 -12.19
CA ILE A 127 -10.17 3.72 -13.15
C ILE A 127 -11.47 3.21 -12.53
N PRO A 128 -12.17 4.04 -11.72
CA PRO A 128 -13.34 3.61 -10.96
C PRO A 128 -14.46 3.01 -11.83
N LEU A 129 -14.73 3.63 -12.99
CA LEU A 129 -15.74 3.17 -13.93
C LEU A 129 -15.47 1.77 -14.48
N ALA A 130 -14.20 1.36 -14.53
CA ALA A 130 -13.79 0.04 -15.00
C ALA A 130 -13.49 -0.94 -13.85
N GLY A 131 -13.76 -0.54 -12.59
CA GLY A 131 -13.42 -1.33 -11.40
C GLY A 131 -11.92 -1.60 -11.24
N LYS A 132 -11.05 -0.79 -11.88
CA LYS A 132 -9.59 -1.01 -11.83
C LYS A 132 -8.97 -0.19 -10.72
N ASN A 133 -8.28 -0.87 -9.81
CA ASN A 133 -7.53 -0.24 -8.75
C ASN A 133 -6.26 0.45 -9.26
N ALA A 134 -5.70 1.30 -8.41
CA ALA A 134 -4.38 1.88 -8.60
C ALA A 134 -3.30 0.81 -8.45
N ILE A 135 -2.16 1.02 -9.11
CA ILE A 135 -0.94 0.23 -8.90
C ILE A 135 0.06 1.08 -8.16
N TRP A 136 0.46 0.61 -6.98
CA TRP A 136 1.40 1.27 -6.09
C TRP A 136 2.69 0.46 -6.00
N LEU A 137 3.82 1.09 -6.31
CA LEU A 137 5.14 0.54 -6.02
C LEU A 137 5.55 0.93 -4.60
N LEU A 138 5.91 -0.05 -3.78
CA LEU A 138 6.52 0.18 -2.47
C LEU A 138 8.02 0.39 -2.64
N LEU A 139 8.53 1.49 -2.09
CA LEU A 139 9.94 1.90 -2.17
C LEU A 139 10.70 1.31 -0.97
N LEU A 140 10.79 -0.03 -0.93
CA LEU A 140 11.33 -0.78 0.20
C LEU A 140 12.86 -0.93 0.19
N GLY A 141 13.51 -0.63 -0.93
CA GLY A 141 14.96 -0.74 -1.10
C GLY A 141 15.65 0.62 -1.20
N ASN A 142 16.91 0.59 -1.59
CA ASN A 142 17.65 1.82 -1.97
C ASN A 142 17.20 2.35 -3.34
N GLU A 143 17.72 3.52 -3.75
CA GLU A 143 17.35 4.16 -5.02
C GLU A 143 17.55 3.26 -6.24
N ARG A 144 18.66 2.51 -6.30
CA ARG A 144 18.95 1.60 -7.42
C ARG A 144 17.94 0.46 -7.47
N GLU A 145 17.64 -0.13 -6.32
CA GLU A 145 16.66 -1.22 -6.22
C GLU A 145 15.25 -0.74 -6.58
N ASN A 146 14.86 0.42 -6.08
CA ASN A 146 13.56 1.01 -6.36
C ASN A 146 13.40 1.36 -7.85
N ARG A 147 14.46 1.86 -8.50
CA ARG A 147 14.47 2.13 -9.94
C ARG A 147 14.31 0.84 -10.74
N GLU A 148 14.97 -0.24 -10.34
CA GLU A 148 14.84 -1.53 -11.02
C GLU A 148 13.46 -2.14 -10.81
N ALA A 149 12.92 -2.06 -9.60
CA ALA A 149 11.55 -2.49 -9.28
C ALA A 149 10.53 -1.75 -10.15
N GLU A 150 10.68 -0.44 -10.30
CA GLU A 150 9.83 0.36 -11.19
C GLU A 150 9.95 -0.06 -12.65
N ARG A 151 11.17 -0.29 -13.15
CA ARG A 151 11.41 -0.72 -14.53
C ARG A 151 10.69 -2.04 -14.83
N ILE A 152 10.86 -3.04 -13.96
CA ILE A 152 10.20 -4.35 -14.08
C ILE A 152 8.68 -4.20 -13.97
N ALA A 153 8.19 -3.43 -13.01
CA ALA A 153 6.76 -3.19 -12.84
C ALA A 153 6.12 -2.55 -14.08
N ARG A 154 6.79 -1.55 -14.68
CA ARG A 154 6.31 -0.90 -15.90
C ARG A 154 6.26 -1.87 -17.07
N LEU A 155 7.25 -2.75 -17.22
CA LEU A 155 7.22 -3.80 -18.24
C LEU A 155 6.07 -4.78 -18.01
N TYR A 156 5.96 -5.31 -16.79
CA TYR A 156 4.95 -6.31 -16.42
C TYR A 156 3.50 -5.79 -16.58
N PHE A 157 3.24 -4.55 -16.16
CA PHE A 157 1.92 -3.94 -16.25
C PHE A 157 1.66 -3.18 -17.57
N ASN A 158 2.58 -3.28 -18.55
CA ASN A 158 2.53 -2.58 -19.83
C ASN A 158 2.25 -1.07 -19.67
N LEU A 159 3.04 -0.42 -18.82
CA LEU A 159 2.98 1.01 -18.53
C LEU A 159 4.04 1.77 -19.35
N PRO A 160 3.86 3.08 -19.58
CA PRO A 160 4.88 3.90 -20.22
C PRO A 160 6.24 3.78 -19.52
N PRO A 161 7.36 3.85 -20.26
CA PRO A 161 8.69 3.74 -19.68
C PRO A 161 8.96 4.88 -18.69
N MET A 162 9.98 4.70 -17.85
CA MET A 162 10.43 5.77 -16.95
C MET A 162 10.86 6.99 -17.77
N LYS A 163 10.51 8.19 -17.31
CA LYS A 163 11.07 9.41 -17.89
C LYS A 163 12.56 9.48 -17.56
N ALA A 164 13.36 9.82 -18.57
CA ALA A 164 14.80 10.05 -18.44
C ALA A 164 15.10 11.26 -17.54
#